data_AF-A0A443SBZ5-F1
#
_entry.id   AF-A0A443SBZ5-F1
#
_cell.length_a   1.000
_cell.length_b   1.000
_cell.length_c   1.000
_cell.angle_alpha   90.00
_cell.angle_beta   90.00
_cell.angle_gamma   90.00
#
_symmetry.space_group_name_H-M   'P 1'
#
loop_
_entity.id
_entity.type
_entity.pdbx_description
1 polymer ?
#
loop_
_entity_poly.entity_id
_entity_poly.type
_entity_poly.pdbx_seq_one_letter_code
_entity_poly.pdbx_strand_id
1 'polypeptide(L)'
;MILPVCFSGSTSEDSPRLQERRTLCGRLNKDRGVQRLEAMLFALDKINNDPNLLPGIKLGAIILDTCSSDSYALNQSLEFIRASINTVESSAFKCEDGSNPSPRYEMKTITGVVGGSYSEVSLQVANLLRLFRIPQYTTM
;
A
#
# COMPACT_ATOMS: atom_id res chain seq x y z
N MET A 1 2.35 -3.96 0.00
CA MET A 1 1.69 -5.17 -0.50
C MET A 1 0.23 -4.85 -0.78
N ILE A 2 -0.30 -5.33 -1.90
CA ILE A 2 -1.69 -5.09 -2.32
C ILE A 2 -2.37 -6.46 -2.46
N LEU A 3 -3.37 -6.74 -1.62
CA LEU A 3 -4.07 -8.04 -1.60
C LEU A 3 -5.51 -7.89 -1.06
N PRO A 4 -6.44 -8.81 -1.41
CA PRO A 4 -7.78 -8.82 -0.83
C PRO A 4 -7.74 -9.45 0.57
N VAL A 5 -7.66 -8.63 1.60
CA VAL A 5 -7.81 -9.06 3.00
C VAL A 5 -9.28 -9.29 3.33
N CYS A 6 -10.17 -8.46 2.78
CA CYS A 6 -11.62 -8.62 2.88
C CYS A 6 -12.27 -9.01 1.54
N PHE A 7 -13.48 -9.57 1.63
CA PHE A 7 -14.38 -9.70 0.49
C PHE A 7 -15.03 -8.36 0.13
N SER A 8 -15.63 -8.29 -1.05
CA SER A 8 -16.43 -7.13 -1.46
C SER A 8 -17.65 -6.99 -0.54
N GLY A 9 -17.92 -5.77 -0.06
CA GLY A 9 -19.11 -5.47 0.72
C GLY A 9 -20.30 -5.12 -0.17
N SER A 10 -21.51 -5.47 0.27
CA SER A 10 -22.75 -5.02 -0.36
C SER A 10 -23.08 -3.59 0.07
N THR A 11 -23.42 -2.72 -0.88
CA THR A 11 -24.01 -1.42 -0.59
C THR A 11 -25.35 -1.60 0.12
N SER A 12 -25.47 -1.19 1.39
CA SER A 12 -26.77 -0.96 2.00
C SER A 12 -27.33 0.36 1.46
N GLU A 13 -28.51 0.34 0.85
CA GLU A 13 -29.18 1.46 0.17
C GLU A 13 -29.72 2.58 1.09
N ASP A 14 -29.30 2.68 2.36
CA ASP A 14 -29.79 3.72 3.26
C ASP A 14 -28.70 4.75 3.63
N SER A 15 -28.54 5.78 2.79
CA SER A 15 -28.36 7.19 3.24
C SER A 15 -28.19 8.15 2.06
N PRO A 16 -29.10 9.14 1.86
CA PRO A 16 -28.96 10.14 0.82
C PRO A 16 -28.21 11.37 1.37
N ARG A 17 -26.87 11.35 1.37
CA ARG A 17 -26.08 12.60 1.39
C ARG A 17 -24.82 12.44 0.53
N LEU A 18 -24.63 13.39 -0.38
CA LEU A 18 -23.46 13.55 -1.24
C LEU A 18 -22.16 13.57 -0.43
N GLN A 19 -21.54 12.41 -0.24
CA GLN A 19 -20.14 12.30 0.16
C GLN A 19 -19.63 10.91 -0.23
N GLU A 20 -18.72 10.90 -1.21
CA GLU A 20 -17.75 9.85 -1.56
C GLU A 20 -18.19 8.41 -1.22
N ARG A 21 -18.61 7.62 -2.22
CA ARG A 21 -18.97 6.18 -2.07
C ARG A 21 -17.79 5.39 -1.49
N ARG A 22 -17.62 5.40 -0.17
CA ARG A 22 -16.77 4.46 0.56
C ARG A 22 -17.60 3.19 0.72
N THR A 23 -17.50 2.30 -0.26
CA THR A 23 -18.00 0.94 -0.11
C THR A 23 -17.26 0.33 1.06
N LEU A 24 -17.97 0.05 2.16
CA LEU A 24 -17.39 -0.67 3.29
C LEU A 24 -17.02 -2.07 2.83
N CYS A 25 -15.83 -2.52 3.20
CA CYS A 25 -15.37 -3.86 2.87
C CYS A 25 -16.21 -4.92 3.60
N GLY A 26 -16.39 -6.07 2.95
CA GLY A 26 -17.15 -7.19 3.49
C GLY A 26 -16.39 -7.97 4.56
N ARG A 27 -16.82 -9.21 4.78
CA ARG A 27 -16.19 -10.10 5.77
C ARG A 27 -14.71 -10.37 5.44
N LEU A 28 -13.92 -10.69 6.46
CA LEU A 28 -12.52 -11.09 6.31
C LEU A 28 -12.37 -12.38 5.48
N ASN A 29 -11.39 -12.39 4.58
CA ASN A 29 -10.98 -13.55 3.80
C ASN A 29 -9.82 -14.25 4.53
N LYS A 30 -10.15 -15.20 5.41
CA LYS A 30 -9.15 -15.91 6.23
C LYS A 30 -8.17 -16.73 5.39
N ASP A 31 -8.69 -17.48 4.41
CA ASP A 31 -7.89 -18.45 3.66
C ASP A 31 -6.91 -17.78 2.69
N ARG A 32 -7.33 -16.73 1.99
CA ARG A 32 -6.54 -16.10 0.93
C ARG A 32 -6.01 -14.70 1.28
N GLY A 33 -6.67 -14.00 2.18
CA GLY A 33 -6.32 -12.65 2.59
C GLY A 33 -5.36 -12.68 3.79
N VAL A 34 -5.87 -13.15 4.94
CA VAL A 34 -5.09 -13.19 6.19
C VAL A 34 -3.87 -14.09 6.05
N GLN A 35 -3.98 -15.25 5.42
CA GLN A 35 -2.81 -16.13 5.22
C GLN A 35 -1.67 -15.43 4.46
N ARG A 36 -1.99 -14.67 3.40
CA ARG A 36 -0.98 -13.97 2.60
C ARG A 36 -0.42 -12.75 3.31
N LEU A 37 -1.27 -12.06 4.09
CA LEU A 37 -0.85 -10.99 4.99
C LEU A 37 0.21 -11.50 5.98
N GLU A 38 -0.10 -12.58 6.68
CA GLU A 38 0.82 -13.22 7.64
C GLU A 38 2.08 -13.74 6.96
N ALA A 39 1.97 -14.34 5.76
CA ALA A 39 3.14 -14.80 5.01
C ALA A 39 4.10 -13.65 4.66
N MET A 40 3.58 -12.47 4.32
CA MET A 40 4.40 -11.29 4.05
C MET A 40 5.09 -10.78 5.32
N LEU A 41 4.37 -10.67 6.44
CA LEU A 41 4.94 -10.25 7.72
C LEU A 41 6.02 -11.23 8.19
N PHE A 42 5.75 -12.52 8.11
CA PHE A 42 6.69 -13.57 8.43
C PHE A 42 7.96 -13.49 7.56
N ALA A 43 7.81 -13.25 6.25
CA ALA A 43 8.96 -13.09 5.36
C ALA A 43 9.81 -11.87 5.73
N LEU A 44 9.19 -10.73 6.07
CA LEU A 44 9.90 -9.54 6.54
C LEU A 44 10.68 -9.83 7.83
N ASP A 45 10.06 -10.51 8.78
CA ASP A 45 10.71 -10.90 10.03
C ASP A 45 11.89 -11.85 9.79
N LYS A 46 11.76 -12.80 8.86
CA LYS A 46 12.86 -13.68 8.49
C LYS A 46 14.02 -12.92 7.87
N ILE A 47 13.75 -11.98 6.97
CA ILE A 47 14.79 -11.16 6.33
C ILE A 47 15.47 -10.27 7.36
N ASN A 48 14.69 -9.55 8.17
CA ASN A 48 15.22 -8.59 9.15
C ASN A 48 16.00 -9.24 10.29
N ASN A 49 15.79 -10.53 10.56
CA ASN A 49 16.51 -11.28 11.59
C ASN A 49 17.68 -12.12 11.04
N ASP A 50 17.88 -12.18 9.72
CA ASP A 50 19.01 -12.89 9.11
C ASP A 50 20.20 -11.92 8.95
N PRO A 51 21.31 -12.11 9.69
CA PRO A 51 22.47 -11.21 9.59
C PRO A 51 23.19 -11.29 8.23
N ASN A 52 22.93 -12.32 7.42
CA ASN A 52 23.54 -12.48 6.10
C ASN A 52 22.73 -11.79 4.99
N LEU A 53 21.48 -11.43 5.26
CA LEU A 53 20.58 -10.85 4.28
C LEU A 53 20.31 -9.38 4.62
N LEU A 54 20.79 -8.46 3.78
CA LEU A 54 20.64 -7.01 3.96
C LEU A 54 21.20 -6.49 5.32
N PRO A 55 22.49 -6.72 5.62
CA PRO A 55 23.08 -6.30 6.89
C PRO A 55 22.97 -4.79 7.10
N GLY A 56 22.44 -4.38 8.26
CA GLY A 56 22.26 -2.98 8.63
C GLY A 56 21.04 -2.29 8.01
N ILE A 57 20.19 -3.01 7.26
CA ILE A 57 18.96 -2.48 6.66
C ILE A 57 17.77 -3.23 7.25
N LYS A 58 16.71 -2.49 7.62
CA LYS A 58 15.43 -3.09 8.03
C LYS A 58 14.37 -2.82 6.97
N LEU A 59 13.72 -3.87 6.52
CA LEU A 59 12.56 -3.79 5.63
C LEU A 59 11.29 -3.57 6.43
N GLY A 60 10.48 -2.62 5.99
CA GLY A 60 9.09 -2.45 6.42
C GLY A 60 8.13 -2.72 5.27
N ALA A 61 6.84 -2.81 5.58
CA ALA A 61 5.80 -2.88 4.57
C ALA A 61 4.58 -2.05 4.96
N ILE A 62 3.93 -1.52 3.93
CA ILE A 62 2.59 -0.96 4.00
C ILE A 62 1.69 -1.94 3.27
N ILE A 63 0.58 -2.35 3.89
CA ILE A 63 -0.32 -3.38 3.36
C ILE A 63 -1.69 -2.75 3.14
N LEU A 64 -2.22 -2.92 1.93
CA LEU A 64 -3.48 -2.33 1.49
C LEU A 64 -4.48 -3.43 1.14
N ASP A 65 -5.68 -3.29 1.69
CA ASP A 65 -6.80 -4.17 1.38
C ASP A 65 -7.49 -3.71 0.09
N THR A 66 -7.62 -4.62 -0.87
CA THR A 66 -8.38 -4.36 -2.11
C THR A 66 -9.85 -4.68 -1.98
N CYS A 67 -10.28 -5.30 -0.88
CA CYS A 67 -11.64 -5.70 -0.61
C CYS A 67 -12.27 -6.53 -1.75
N SER A 68 -11.42 -7.27 -2.48
CA SER A 68 -11.80 -8.03 -3.68
C SER A 68 -12.59 -7.21 -4.71
N SER A 69 -12.33 -5.90 -4.79
CA SER A 69 -13.01 -4.95 -5.67
C SER A 69 -12.01 -4.12 -6.45
N ASP A 70 -12.12 -4.14 -7.78
CA ASP A 70 -11.13 -3.50 -8.66
C ASP A 70 -11.10 -1.97 -8.51
N SER A 71 -12.27 -1.33 -8.36
CA SER A 71 -12.37 0.11 -8.16
C SER A 71 -11.79 0.54 -6.81
N TYR A 72 -12.02 -0.25 -5.76
CA TYR A 72 -11.43 -0.02 -4.45
C TYR A 72 -9.91 -0.19 -4.48
N ALA A 73 -9.43 -1.25 -5.13
CA ALA A 73 -8.01 -1.53 -5.32
C ALA A 73 -7.27 -0.39 -6.04
N LEU A 74 -7.87 0.13 -7.11
CA LEU A 74 -7.31 1.24 -7.88
C LEU A 74 -7.21 2.51 -7.02
N ASN A 75 -8.27 2.85 -6.29
CA ASN A 75 -8.28 4.04 -5.43
C ASN A 75 -7.21 3.95 -4.33
N GLN A 76 -7.09 2.78 -3.67
CA GLN A 76 -6.05 2.53 -2.67
C GLN A 76 -4.64 2.60 -3.27
N SER A 77 -4.45 2.08 -4.48
CA SER A 77 -3.16 2.16 -5.17
C SER A 77 -2.77 3.61 -5.51
N LEU A 78 -3.74 4.46 -5.88
CA LEU A 78 -3.52 5.89 -6.14
C LEU A 78 -3.18 6.66 -4.87
N GLU A 79 -3.91 6.42 -3.78
CA GLU A 79 -3.64 7.03 -2.47
C GLU A 79 -2.25 6.66 -1.96
N PHE A 80 -1.88 5.39 -2.12
CA PHE A 80 -0.56 4.87 -1.77
C PHE A 80 0.56 5.54 -2.57
N ILE A 81 0.41 5.66 -3.89
CA ILE A 81 1.41 6.32 -4.73
C ILE A 81 1.50 7.81 -4.41
N ARG A 82 0.39 8.49 -4.10
CA ARG A 82 0.41 9.88 -3.62
C ARG A 82 1.21 10.05 -2.33
N ALA A 83 1.11 9.09 -1.41
CA ALA A 83 1.92 9.10 -0.19
C ALA A 83 3.40 8.73 -0.41
N SER A 84 3.70 8.02 -1.50
CA SER A 84 5.05 7.50 -1.84
C SER A 84 5.87 8.45 -2.68
N ILE A 85 5.21 9.15 -3.61
CA ILE A 85 5.79 10.30 -4.28
C ILE A 85 5.92 11.31 -3.15
N ASN A 86 7.15 11.60 -2.73
CA ASN A 86 7.44 12.74 -1.88
C ASN A 86 6.73 13.93 -2.53
N THR A 87 5.52 14.24 -2.07
CA THR A 87 4.99 15.56 -2.28
C THR A 87 6.03 16.40 -1.57
N VAL A 88 6.79 17.12 -2.38
CA VAL A 88 7.58 18.27 -1.99
C VAL A 88 6.55 19.30 -1.50
N GLU A 89 5.80 18.97 -0.46
CA GLU A 89 5.07 19.95 0.28
C GLU A 89 6.16 20.72 1.01
N SER A 90 6.18 22.02 0.80
CA SER A 90 6.97 22.95 1.59
C SER A 90 6.71 22.83 3.11
N SER A 91 5.68 22.06 3.51
CA SER A 91 5.33 21.65 4.88
C SER A 91 6.22 20.52 5.44
N ALA A 92 6.93 19.79 4.59
CA ALA A 92 7.74 18.62 4.93
C ALA A 92 9.10 18.99 5.54
N PHE A 93 9.47 20.26 5.54
CA PHE A 93 10.69 20.76 6.14
C PHE A 93 10.35 21.79 7.22
N LYS A 94 10.96 21.66 8.40
CA LYS A 94 10.88 22.65 9.47
C LYS A 94 12.24 23.31 9.59
N CYS A 95 12.25 24.64 9.64
CA CYS A 95 13.40 25.40 10.10
C CYS A 95 13.04 25.89 11.49
N GLU A 96 13.64 25.32 12.54
CA GLU A 96 13.36 25.78 13.91
C GLU A 96 13.89 27.19 14.14
N ASP A 97 15.03 27.56 13.54
CA ASP A 97 15.72 28.83 13.80
C ASP A 97 16.29 29.53 12.54
N GLY A 98 15.75 29.25 11.35
CA GLY A 98 16.28 29.81 10.08
C GLY A 98 17.58 29.16 9.58
N SER A 99 18.03 28.09 10.23
CA SER A 99 19.08 27.19 9.77
C SER A 99 18.62 26.28 8.62
N ASN A 100 19.53 25.46 8.10
CA ASN A 100 19.23 24.51 7.02
C ASN A 100 17.96 23.70 7.31
N PRO A 101 17.05 23.55 6.33
CA PRO A 101 15.78 22.86 6.51
C PRO A 101 15.98 21.39 6.88
N SER A 102 15.40 20.96 8.01
CA SER A 102 15.37 19.55 8.41
C SER A 102 14.01 18.93 8.06
N PRO A 103 13.97 17.70 7.52
CA PRO A 103 12.71 17.04 7.19
C PRO A 103 11.91 16.75 8.47
N ARG A 104 10.64 17.15 8.47
CA ARG A 104 9.70 17.02 9.60
C ARG A 104 9.25 15.57 9.80
N TYR A 105 9.36 14.74 8.76
CA TYR A 105 8.99 13.33 8.77
C TYR A 105 10.06 12.51 8.06
N GLU A 106 10.22 11.26 8.51
CA GLU A 106 11.08 10.28 7.85
C GLU A 106 10.45 9.91 6.50
N MET A 107 11.08 10.33 5.40
CA MET A 107 10.59 10.04 4.04
C MET A 107 10.75 8.54 3.76
N LYS A 108 9.64 7.81 3.84
CA LYS A 108 9.62 6.38 3.52
C LYS A 108 9.37 6.22 2.02
N THR A 109 10.45 6.07 1.27
CA THR A 109 10.37 5.78 -0.16
C THR A 109 9.95 4.33 -0.39
N ILE A 110 9.15 4.10 -1.43
CA ILE A 110 8.64 2.77 -1.74
C ILE A 110 9.49 2.17 -2.85
N THR A 111 10.26 1.14 -2.49
CA THR A 111 11.19 0.48 -3.41
C THR A 111 10.51 -0.56 -4.32
N GLY A 112 9.32 -1.03 -3.96
CA GLY A 112 8.60 -2.02 -4.75
C GLY A 112 7.23 -2.38 -4.18
N VAL A 113 6.41 -3.02 -5.02
CA VAL A 113 5.07 -3.47 -4.66
C VAL A 113 4.97 -4.98 -4.87
N VAL A 114 4.46 -5.69 -3.87
CA VAL A 114 4.10 -7.12 -3.96
C VAL A 114 2.58 -7.24 -4.07
N GLY A 115 2.09 -7.90 -5.12
CA GLY A 115 0.67 -7.99 -5.50
C GLY A 115 0.44 -7.76 -7.01
N GLY A 116 -0.78 -7.83 -7.53
CA GLY A 116 -2.05 -8.11 -6.86
C GLY A 116 -2.48 -9.58 -6.96
N SER A 117 -3.68 -9.88 -6.46
CA SER A 117 -4.25 -11.23 -6.53
C SER A 117 -5.09 -11.51 -7.78
N TYR A 118 -5.45 -10.46 -8.52
CA TYR A 118 -6.23 -10.52 -9.76
C TYR A 118 -5.45 -9.89 -10.90
N SER A 119 -5.59 -10.44 -12.11
CA SER A 119 -4.89 -9.98 -13.31
C SER A 119 -5.29 -8.55 -13.67
N GLU A 120 -6.59 -8.21 -13.63
CA GLU A 120 -7.06 -6.88 -14.03
C GLU A 120 -6.50 -5.78 -13.12
N VAL A 121 -6.52 -6.02 -11.81
CA VAL A 121 -5.97 -5.08 -10.81
C VAL A 121 -4.46 -4.94 -10.99
N SER A 122 -3.76 -6.06 -11.18
CA SER A 122 -2.30 -6.04 -11.35
C SER A 122 -1.87 -5.26 -12.58
N LEU A 123 -2.58 -5.39 -13.70
CA LEU A 123 -2.28 -4.65 -14.93
C LEU A 123 -2.52 -3.14 -14.76
N GLN A 124 -3.63 -2.76 -14.14
CA GLN A 124 -3.96 -1.36 -13.89
C GLN A 124 -2.93 -0.68 -12.98
N VAL A 125 -2.54 -1.36 -11.89
CA VAL A 125 -1.54 -0.86 -10.94
C VAL A 125 -0.15 -0.82 -11.58
N ALA A 126 0.24 -1.83 -12.36
CA ALA A 126 1.54 -1.88 -13.02
C ALA A 126 1.73 -0.74 -14.03
N ASN A 127 0.68 -0.40 -14.80
CA ASN A 127 0.73 0.71 -15.75
C ASN A 127 0.99 2.06 -15.04
N LEU A 128 0.45 2.24 -13.84
CA LEU A 128 0.66 3.44 -13.04
C LEU A 128 2.06 3.44 -12.38
N LEU A 129 2.44 2.35 -11.72
CA LEU A 129 3.75 2.24 -11.03
C LEU A 129 4.94 2.36 -11.99
N ARG A 130 4.77 1.93 -13.25
CA ARG A 130 5.78 2.09 -14.30
C ARG A 130 6.18 3.55 -14.52
N LEU A 131 5.26 4.50 -14.37
CA LEU A 131 5.55 5.93 -14.52
C LEU A 131 6.52 6.44 -13.44
N PHE A 132 6.51 5.79 -12.26
CA PHE A 132 7.33 6.16 -11.10
C PHE A 132 8.55 5.24 -10.94
N ARG A 133 8.81 4.35 -11.91
CA ARG A 133 9.89 3.34 -11.87
C ARG A 133 9.84 2.42 -10.65
N ILE A 134 8.65 2.14 -10.13
CA ILE A 134 8.45 1.23 -9.00
C ILE A 134 8.18 -0.18 -9.55
N PRO A 135 9.02 -1.19 -9.27
CA PRO A 135 8.78 -2.56 -9.71
C PRO A 135 7.59 -3.18 -8.96
N GLN A 136 6.77 -3.96 -9.68
CA GLN A 136 5.68 -4.74 -9.12
C GLN A 136 5.93 -6.24 -9.32
N TYR A 137 5.78 -7.02 -8.25
CA TYR A 137 5.90 -8.48 -8.24
C TYR A 137 4.54 -9.11 -7.92
N THR A 138 3.91 -9.74 -8.91
CA THR A 138 2.61 -10.40 -8.75
C THR A 138 2.71 -11.73 -8.00
N THR A 139 1.62 -12.09 -7.30
CA THR A 139 1.52 -13.31 -6.46
C THR A 139 0.40 -14.26 -6.94
N MET A 140 -0.05 -14.09 -8.19
CA MET A 140 -1.07 -14.94 -8.81
C MET A 140 -0.66 -16.40 -8.86
#